data_AF-G9KRF4-F1
#
_entry.id   AF-G9KRF4-F1
#
_cell.length_a   1.000
_cell.length_b   1.000
_cell.length_c   1.000
_cell.angle_alpha   90.00
_cell.angle_beta   90.00
_cell.angle_gamma   90.00
#
_symmetry.space_group_name_H-M   'P 1'
#
loop_
_entity.id
_entity.type
_entity.pdbx_description
1 polymer ?
#
loop_
_entity_poly.entity_id
_entity_poly.type
_entity_poly.pdbx_seq_one_letter_code
_entity_poly.pdbx_strand_id
1 'polypeptide(L)'
;DRNKLTEHFIITLPMLLSKYSADAEKVANLLQIPQYFDLEIYSTGRMEKHLDALLKQIKFVVEKHVESDVLEACSKTYSILCSEEYTIQNRVDIARSQLIDEFVDRFNHSVEDLLQEGEEADDDDIYNVLSTLKRLTSFHNAHDLTKWDLFGNCYRLLKTGIEHGAMPEQIVVQALQCSHYSILWQLVKITDGSPSKEDLLVLRKTVKSFLAVCQQCLSNVNTPVKEQAFMLLCDLLMIFSHQLMTGGRE
;
A
#
# COMPACT_ATOMS: atom_id res chain seq x y z
N ASP A 1 7.85 32.33 0.31
CA ASP A 1 8.41 31.38 -0.68
C ASP A 1 7.51 30.18 -0.94
N ARG A 2 6.94 29.52 0.08
CA ARG A 2 5.99 28.40 -0.07
C ARG A 2 4.85 28.66 -1.07
N ASN A 3 4.14 29.79 -0.96
CA ASN A 3 2.99 30.06 -1.84
C ASN A 3 3.41 30.27 -3.29
N LYS A 4 4.52 30.98 -3.55
CA LYS A 4 5.06 31.17 -4.91
C LYS A 4 5.50 29.84 -5.53
N LEU A 5 6.14 28.98 -4.74
CA LEU A 5 6.50 27.62 -5.17
C LEU A 5 5.24 26.83 -5.52
N THR A 6 4.24 26.85 -4.65
CA THR A 6 2.97 26.15 -4.82
C THR A 6 2.24 26.63 -6.09
N GLU A 7 2.02 27.93 -6.24
CA GLU A 7 1.36 28.53 -7.41
C GLU A 7 2.06 28.15 -8.73
N HIS A 8 3.39 28.11 -8.74
CA HIS A 8 4.15 27.69 -9.91
C HIS A 8 3.99 26.19 -10.21
N PHE A 9 4.26 25.34 -9.22
CA PHE A 9 4.33 23.89 -9.44
C PHE A 9 2.97 23.21 -9.50
N ILE A 10 1.90 23.79 -8.93
CA ILE A 10 0.53 23.30 -9.17
C ILE A 10 0.27 23.19 -10.68
N ILE A 11 0.75 24.17 -11.45
CA ILE A 11 0.54 24.23 -12.90
C ILE A 11 1.56 23.34 -13.64
N THR A 12 2.84 23.41 -13.27
CA THR A 12 3.92 22.79 -14.05
C THR A 12 4.21 21.33 -13.68
N LEU A 13 3.95 20.90 -12.44
CA LEU A 13 4.25 19.55 -11.98
C LEU A 13 3.54 18.46 -12.80
N PRO A 14 2.23 18.57 -13.12
CA PRO A 14 1.58 17.58 -13.97
C PRO A 14 2.26 17.45 -15.35
N MET A 15 2.73 18.56 -15.92
CA MET A 15 3.42 18.56 -17.22
C MET A 15 4.80 17.90 -17.12
N LEU A 16 5.53 18.15 -16.03
CA LEU A 16 6.83 17.54 -15.77
C LEU A 16 6.69 16.03 -15.58
N LEU A 17 5.72 15.58 -14.78
CA LEU A 17 5.43 14.15 -14.60
C LEU A 17 5.08 13.49 -15.93
N SER A 18 4.22 14.12 -16.75
CA SER A 18 3.90 13.60 -18.07
C SER A 18 5.15 13.45 -18.95
N LYS A 19 6.00 14.48 -19.01
CA LYS A 19 7.22 14.52 -19.83
C LYS A 19 8.25 13.48 -19.40
N TYR A 20 8.44 13.29 -18.09
CA TYR A 20 9.46 12.41 -17.55
C TYR A 20 8.92 11.06 -17.07
N SER A 21 7.66 10.73 -17.36
CA SER A 21 6.93 9.55 -16.89
C SER A 21 7.56 8.19 -17.20
N ALA A 22 8.66 8.11 -17.97
CA ALA A 22 9.38 6.87 -18.22
C ALA A 22 10.62 6.71 -17.34
N ASP A 23 11.04 7.76 -16.66
CA ASP A 23 12.29 7.84 -15.90
C ASP A 23 11.97 7.76 -14.40
N ALA A 24 12.21 6.59 -13.81
CA ALA A 24 11.83 6.28 -12.44
C ALA A 24 12.45 7.26 -11.43
N GLU A 25 13.73 7.59 -11.59
CA GLU A 25 14.46 8.51 -10.70
C GLU A 25 13.89 9.93 -10.79
N LYS A 26 13.65 10.45 -12.00
CA LYS A 26 13.06 11.78 -12.17
C LYS A 26 11.65 11.84 -11.60
N VAL A 27 10.84 10.81 -11.84
CA VAL A 27 9.46 10.76 -11.36
C VAL A 27 9.40 10.69 -9.83
N ALA A 28 10.20 9.83 -9.20
CA ALA A 28 10.27 9.73 -7.74
C ALA A 28 10.65 11.08 -7.09
N ASN A 29 11.62 11.80 -7.68
CA ASN A 29 12.01 13.14 -7.24
C ASN A 29 10.91 14.19 -7.43
N LEU A 30 10.23 14.20 -8.58
CA LEU A 30 9.14 15.14 -8.86
C LEU A 30 7.96 14.95 -7.90
N LEU A 31 7.65 13.71 -7.51
CA LEU A 31 6.57 13.38 -6.58
C LEU A 31 6.85 13.80 -5.12
N GLN A 32 8.09 14.19 -4.78
CA GLN A 32 8.37 14.81 -3.48
C GLN A 32 7.91 16.27 -3.39
N ILE A 33 7.71 16.95 -4.53
CA ILE A 33 7.40 18.39 -4.56
C ILE A 33 6.07 18.74 -3.85
N PRO A 34 4.96 18.00 -4.02
CA PRO A 34 3.69 18.31 -3.36
C PRO A 34 3.75 18.36 -1.83
N GLN A 35 4.73 17.70 -1.20
CA GLN A 35 4.89 17.72 0.27
C GLN A 35 5.22 19.11 0.82
N TYR A 36 5.66 20.02 -0.05
CA TYR A 36 6.01 21.39 0.29
C TYR A 36 4.93 22.40 -0.11
N PHE A 37 3.79 21.94 -0.63
CA PHE A 37 2.71 22.82 -1.07
C PHE A 37 1.92 23.41 0.09
N ASP A 38 1.39 24.60 -0.16
CA ASP A 38 0.23 25.11 0.58
C ASP A 38 -1.05 24.62 -0.09
N LEU A 39 -1.63 23.51 0.40
CA LEU A 39 -2.74 22.84 -0.26
C LEU A 39 -4.04 23.66 -0.29
N GLU A 40 -4.18 24.68 0.57
CA GLU A 40 -5.31 25.61 0.53
C GLU A 40 -5.38 26.40 -0.79
N ILE A 41 -4.25 26.56 -1.48
CA ILE A 41 -4.17 27.27 -2.76
C ILE A 41 -4.96 26.54 -3.85
N TYR A 42 -5.14 25.22 -3.75
CA TYR A 42 -5.98 24.50 -4.71
C TYR A 42 -7.43 25.01 -4.73
N SER A 43 -8.00 25.33 -3.57
CA SER A 43 -9.37 25.84 -3.46
C SER A 43 -9.44 27.36 -3.52
N THR A 44 -8.60 28.07 -2.75
CA THR A 44 -8.63 29.55 -2.71
C THR A 44 -8.20 30.17 -4.06
N GLY A 45 -7.26 29.54 -4.76
CA GLY A 45 -6.79 29.93 -6.08
C GLY A 45 -7.62 29.37 -7.25
N ARG A 46 -8.67 28.59 -6.99
CA ARG A 46 -9.50 27.91 -8.00
C ARG A 46 -8.66 27.06 -8.99
N MET A 47 -7.74 26.27 -8.43
CA MET A 47 -6.79 25.45 -9.18
C MET A 47 -7.17 23.97 -9.22
N GLU A 48 -8.44 23.62 -9.00
CA GLU A 48 -8.92 22.23 -8.93
C GLU A 48 -8.65 21.45 -10.22
N LYS A 49 -8.71 22.12 -11.38
CA LYS A 49 -8.35 21.50 -12.68
C LYS A 49 -6.92 20.98 -12.72
N HIS A 50 -6.01 21.63 -11.98
CA HIS A 50 -4.61 21.24 -11.90
C HIS A 50 -4.39 20.11 -10.89
N LEU A 51 -5.21 20.06 -9.85
CA LEU A 51 -5.28 18.89 -8.97
C LEU A 51 -5.74 17.66 -9.75
N ASP A 52 -6.82 17.77 -10.54
CA ASP A 52 -7.30 16.66 -11.38
C ASP A 52 -6.22 16.20 -12.37
N ALA A 53 -5.48 17.14 -12.96
CA ALA A 53 -4.36 16.82 -13.84
C ALA A 53 -3.22 16.09 -13.09
N LEU A 54 -2.88 16.54 -11.87
CA LEU A 54 -1.88 15.88 -11.04
C LEU A 54 -2.30 14.45 -10.69
N LEU A 55 -3.52 14.25 -10.18
CA LEU A 55 -4.03 12.92 -9.81
C LEU A 55 -4.04 11.97 -11.01
N LYS A 56 -4.43 12.45 -12.19
CA LYS A 56 -4.37 11.67 -13.43
C LYS A 56 -2.94 11.25 -13.79
N GLN A 57 -1.96 12.13 -13.60
CA GLN A 57 -0.55 11.80 -13.87
C GLN A 57 0.02 10.83 -12.83
N ILE A 58 -0.32 10.98 -11.55
CA ILE A 58 0.10 10.04 -10.51
C ILE A 58 -0.48 8.65 -10.81
N LYS A 59 -1.77 8.54 -11.15
CA LYS A 59 -2.38 7.27 -11.57
C LYS A 59 -1.60 6.63 -12.73
N PHE A 60 -1.32 7.39 -13.79
CA PHE A 60 -0.55 6.89 -14.93
C PHE A 60 0.86 6.40 -14.54
N VAL A 61 1.54 7.12 -13.63
CA VAL A 61 2.84 6.70 -13.10
C VAL A 61 2.73 5.38 -12.34
N VAL A 62 1.75 5.24 -11.44
CA VAL A 62 1.56 4.01 -10.64
C VAL A 62 1.27 2.80 -11.53
N GLU A 63 0.48 2.97 -12.60
CA GLU A 63 0.20 1.91 -13.56
C GLU A 63 1.47 1.48 -14.32
N LYS A 64 2.33 2.43 -14.65
CA LYS A 64 3.52 2.20 -15.48
C LYS A 64 4.73 1.64 -14.73
N HIS A 65 4.87 1.96 -13.45
CA HIS A 65 6.05 1.64 -12.65
C HIS A 65 5.82 0.49 -11.66
N VAL A 66 6.91 -0.19 -11.31
CA VAL A 66 6.95 -1.25 -10.28
C VAL A 66 8.10 -1.06 -9.29
N GLU A 67 8.90 -0.01 -9.48
CA GLU A 67 10.01 0.39 -8.64
C GLU A 67 9.50 0.94 -7.29
N SER A 68 10.07 0.44 -6.19
CA SER A 68 9.61 0.77 -4.83
C SER A 68 9.60 2.27 -4.57
N ASP A 69 10.68 2.98 -4.93
CA ASP A 69 10.81 4.41 -4.67
C ASP A 69 9.74 5.25 -5.39
N VAL A 70 9.33 4.83 -6.60
CA VAL A 70 8.27 5.51 -7.36
C VAL A 70 6.91 5.24 -6.71
N LEU A 71 6.61 3.98 -6.38
CA LEU A 71 5.33 3.60 -5.78
C LEU A 71 5.16 4.20 -4.38
N GLU A 72 6.22 4.23 -3.58
CA GLU A 72 6.23 4.88 -2.27
C GLU A 72 6.05 6.40 -2.40
N ALA A 73 6.71 7.04 -3.37
CA ALA A 73 6.51 8.45 -3.63
C ALA A 73 5.06 8.76 -4.02
N CYS A 74 4.45 7.98 -4.91
CA CYS A 74 3.04 8.10 -5.28
C CYS A 74 2.11 7.97 -4.07
N SER A 75 2.31 6.93 -3.26
CA SER A 75 1.54 6.64 -2.04
C SER A 75 1.64 7.81 -1.03
N LYS A 76 2.86 8.28 -0.74
CA LYS A 76 3.07 9.45 0.13
C LYS A 76 2.43 10.73 -0.41
N THR A 77 2.53 10.98 -1.72
CA THR A 77 1.87 12.13 -2.35
C THR A 77 0.35 12.06 -2.16
N TYR A 78 -0.27 10.90 -2.40
CA TYR A 78 -1.70 10.70 -2.13
C TYR A 78 -2.02 10.92 -0.66
N SER A 79 -1.18 10.45 0.27
CA SER A 79 -1.42 10.57 1.72
C SER A 79 -1.54 12.03 2.15
N ILE A 80 -0.61 12.87 1.68
CA ILE A 80 -0.61 14.31 1.98
C ILE A 80 -1.79 15.03 1.32
N LEU A 81 -2.11 14.70 0.07
CA LEU A 81 -3.26 15.28 -0.64
C LEU A 81 -4.61 14.84 -0.04
N CYS A 82 -4.67 13.69 0.63
CA CYS A 82 -5.86 13.15 1.31
C CYS A 82 -6.03 13.65 2.76
N SER A 83 -5.24 14.61 3.25
CA SER A 83 -5.41 15.14 4.61
C SER A 83 -6.79 15.78 4.81
N GLU A 84 -7.49 15.39 5.89
CA GLU A 84 -8.81 15.89 6.28
C GLU A 84 -8.83 17.39 6.60
N GLU A 85 -7.66 18.00 6.78
CA GLU A 85 -7.50 19.43 7.02
C GLU A 85 -7.87 20.29 5.80
N TYR A 86 -7.88 19.70 4.60
CA TYR A 86 -8.06 20.45 3.36
C TYR A 86 -9.37 20.13 2.63
N THR A 87 -9.98 21.16 2.03
CA THR A 87 -11.22 21.07 1.25
C THR A 87 -11.11 20.22 -0.02
N ILE A 88 -9.88 19.91 -0.46
CA ILE A 88 -9.62 19.03 -1.61
C ILE A 88 -9.75 17.54 -1.27
N GLN A 89 -9.79 17.17 0.01
CA GLN A 89 -9.68 15.79 0.48
C GLN A 89 -10.67 14.85 -0.20
N ASN A 90 -11.96 15.19 -0.25
CA ASN A 90 -13.01 14.35 -0.85
C ASN A 90 -12.71 14.02 -2.32
N ARG A 91 -12.18 15.00 -3.07
CA ARG A 91 -11.84 14.82 -4.50
C ARG A 91 -10.66 13.86 -4.67
N VAL A 92 -9.63 14.00 -3.82
CA VAL A 92 -8.45 13.13 -3.84
C VAL A 92 -8.83 11.73 -3.38
N ASP A 93 -9.67 11.60 -2.36
CA ASP A 93 -10.15 10.32 -1.83
C ASP A 93 -10.95 9.51 -2.86
N ILE A 94 -11.80 10.16 -3.66
CA ILE A 94 -12.49 9.52 -4.77
C ILE A 94 -11.48 8.96 -5.78
N ALA A 95 -10.49 9.75 -6.19
CA ALA A 95 -9.48 9.32 -7.15
C ALA A 95 -8.60 8.18 -6.60
N ARG A 96 -8.26 8.23 -5.31
CA ARG A 96 -7.53 7.16 -4.61
C ARG A 96 -8.37 5.88 -4.55
N SER A 97 -9.63 5.97 -4.13
CA SER A 97 -10.51 4.82 -4.02
C SER A 97 -10.70 4.12 -5.36
N GLN A 98 -10.91 4.87 -6.44
CA GLN A 98 -10.99 4.31 -7.81
C GLN A 98 -9.71 3.60 -8.23
N LEU A 99 -8.54 4.18 -7.92
CA LEU A 99 -7.24 3.55 -8.21
C LEU A 99 -7.08 2.22 -7.45
N ILE A 100 -7.45 2.20 -6.17
CA ILE A 100 -7.36 0.99 -5.35
C ILE A 100 -8.38 -0.05 -5.80
N ASP A 101 -9.63 0.33 -6.09
CA ASP A 101 -10.66 -0.58 -6.63
C ASP A 101 -10.12 -1.31 -7.88
N GLU A 102 -9.54 -0.58 -8.84
CA GLU A 102 -8.97 -1.17 -10.06
C GLU A 102 -7.83 -2.15 -9.79
N PHE A 103 -6.93 -1.85 -8.84
CA PHE A 103 -5.83 -2.75 -8.50
C PHE A 103 -6.28 -3.95 -7.66
N VAL A 104 -7.26 -3.77 -6.77
CA VAL A 104 -7.82 -4.88 -6.00
C VAL A 104 -8.53 -5.86 -6.90
N ASP A 105 -9.34 -5.36 -7.85
CA ASP A 105 -10.00 -6.21 -8.84
C ASP A 105 -8.95 -6.98 -9.65
N ARG A 106 -7.93 -6.29 -10.18
CA ARG A 106 -6.85 -6.94 -10.93
C ARG A 106 -6.11 -7.99 -10.08
N PHE A 107 -5.77 -7.64 -8.84
CA PHE A 107 -5.08 -8.54 -7.94
C PHE A 107 -5.89 -9.81 -7.68
N ASN A 108 -7.18 -9.65 -7.36
CA ASN A 108 -8.07 -10.78 -7.11
C ASN A 108 -8.12 -11.74 -8.31
N HIS A 109 -8.32 -11.22 -9.53
CA HIS A 109 -8.33 -12.07 -10.73
C HIS A 109 -6.97 -12.76 -10.93
N SER A 110 -5.87 -12.01 -10.89
CA SER A 110 -4.53 -12.59 -11.08
C SER A 110 -4.14 -13.65 -10.04
N VAL A 111 -4.64 -13.54 -8.80
CA VAL A 111 -4.42 -14.54 -7.76
C VAL A 111 -5.23 -15.80 -8.02
N GLU A 112 -6.47 -15.68 -8.51
CA GLU A 112 -7.23 -16.88 -8.91
C GLU A 112 -6.55 -17.61 -10.06
N ASP A 113 -6.13 -16.87 -11.10
CA ASP A 113 -5.47 -17.44 -12.28
C ASP A 113 -4.17 -18.16 -11.88
N LEU A 114 -3.27 -17.48 -11.16
CA LEU A 114 -2.00 -18.05 -10.68
C LEU A 114 -2.21 -19.31 -9.82
N LEU A 115 -3.20 -19.29 -8.92
CA LEU A 115 -3.47 -20.43 -8.04
C LEU A 115 -4.16 -21.60 -8.77
N GLN A 116 -4.88 -21.33 -9.85
CA GLN A 116 -5.51 -22.34 -10.69
C GLN A 116 -4.49 -23.05 -11.59
N GLU A 117 -3.56 -22.31 -12.16
CA GLU A 117 -2.50 -22.85 -13.03
C GLU A 117 -1.41 -23.58 -12.23
N GLY A 118 -1.12 -23.10 -11.01
CA GLY A 118 -0.23 -23.77 -10.08
C GLY A 118 1.19 -23.93 -10.64
N GLU A 119 1.60 -25.16 -10.95
CA GLU A 119 2.93 -25.45 -11.52
C GLU A 119 3.02 -25.08 -13.02
N GLU A 120 1.90 -24.88 -13.70
CA GLU A 120 1.85 -24.51 -15.13
C GLU A 120 1.83 -23.00 -15.36
N ALA A 121 1.77 -22.19 -14.29
CA ALA A 121 1.76 -20.73 -14.38
C ALA A 121 3.04 -20.20 -15.03
N ASP A 122 2.88 -19.22 -15.92
CA ASP A 122 4.00 -18.65 -16.65
C ASP A 122 4.56 -17.35 -16.01
N ASP A 123 5.57 -16.77 -16.65
CA ASP A 123 6.21 -15.54 -16.16
C ASP A 123 5.26 -14.33 -16.17
N ASP A 124 4.27 -14.31 -17.06
CA ASP A 124 3.28 -13.24 -17.14
C ASP A 124 2.29 -13.34 -15.97
N ASP A 125 1.85 -14.53 -15.58
CA ASP A 125 0.97 -14.76 -14.43
C ASP A 125 1.64 -14.30 -13.13
N ILE A 126 2.90 -14.72 -12.94
CA ILE A 126 3.73 -14.30 -11.82
C ILE A 126 3.92 -12.78 -11.82
N TYR A 127 4.22 -12.17 -12.98
CA TYR A 127 4.42 -10.73 -13.10
C TYR A 127 3.15 -9.94 -12.81
N ASN A 128 1.98 -10.42 -13.25
CA ASN A 128 0.69 -9.78 -13.03
C ASN A 128 0.34 -9.70 -11.53
N VAL A 129 0.50 -10.82 -10.81
CA VAL A 129 0.32 -10.86 -9.35
C VAL A 129 1.34 -9.95 -8.66
N LEU A 130 2.63 -10.14 -8.97
CA LEU A 130 3.71 -9.42 -8.29
C LEU A 130 3.63 -7.90 -8.48
N SER A 131 3.43 -7.45 -9.72
CA SER A 131 3.39 -6.02 -10.04
C SER A 131 2.18 -5.35 -9.40
N THR A 132 1.02 -6.00 -9.38
CA THR A 132 -0.19 -5.46 -8.74
C THR A 132 -0.05 -5.46 -7.22
N LEU A 133 0.51 -6.53 -6.65
CA LEU A 133 0.76 -6.62 -5.22
C LEU A 133 1.78 -5.58 -4.73
N LYS A 134 2.84 -5.28 -5.50
CA LYS A 134 3.79 -4.18 -5.17
C LYS A 134 3.08 -2.82 -5.08
N ARG A 135 2.18 -2.53 -6.02
CA ARG A 135 1.38 -1.29 -6.02
C ARG A 135 0.47 -1.24 -4.79
N LEU A 136 -0.29 -2.30 -4.54
CA LEU A 136 -1.18 -2.37 -3.37
C LEU A 136 -0.40 -2.27 -2.06
N THR A 137 0.72 -2.99 -1.91
CA THR A 137 1.56 -2.97 -0.71
C THR A 137 2.09 -1.57 -0.40
N SER A 138 2.56 -0.86 -1.43
CA SER A 138 3.07 0.51 -1.31
C SER A 138 1.98 1.50 -0.86
N PHE A 139 0.77 1.36 -1.38
CA PHE A 139 -0.38 2.17 -0.96
C PHE A 139 -0.86 1.78 0.44
N HIS A 140 -0.91 0.49 0.75
CA HIS A 140 -1.38 -0.01 2.04
C HIS A 140 -0.50 0.43 3.19
N ASN A 141 0.79 0.68 2.97
CA ASN A 141 1.67 1.24 3.99
C ASN A 141 1.22 2.63 4.49
N ALA A 142 0.69 3.48 3.62
CA ALA A 142 0.33 4.88 3.95
C ALA A 142 -1.18 5.16 3.97
N HIS A 143 -2.00 4.16 3.64
CA HIS A 143 -3.45 4.30 3.51
C HIS A 143 -4.18 3.12 4.14
N ASP A 144 -5.25 3.40 4.88
CA ASP A 144 -6.17 2.37 5.37
C ASP A 144 -6.91 1.73 4.19
N LEU A 145 -6.53 0.50 3.85
CA LEU A 145 -7.18 -0.31 2.82
C LEU A 145 -8.04 -1.43 3.42
N THR A 146 -8.43 -1.34 4.69
CA THR A 146 -9.20 -2.39 5.39
C THR A 146 -10.50 -2.75 4.68
N LYS A 147 -11.15 -1.78 4.01
CA LYS A 147 -12.40 -1.99 3.24
C LYS A 147 -12.26 -3.06 2.14
N TRP A 148 -11.07 -3.24 1.58
CA TRP A 148 -10.82 -4.14 0.44
C TRP A 148 -10.39 -5.55 0.83
N ASP A 149 -10.19 -5.83 2.13
CA ASP A 149 -9.82 -7.15 2.66
C ASP A 149 -8.66 -7.84 1.91
N LEU A 150 -7.54 -7.13 1.75
CA LEU A 150 -6.35 -7.66 1.07
C LEU A 150 -5.72 -8.88 1.77
N PHE A 151 -5.99 -9.07 3.07
CA PHE A 151 -5.38 -10.13 3.87
C PHE A 151 -5.71 -11.51 3.33
N GLY A 152 -6.96 -11.75 2.89
CA GLY A 152 -7.42 -13.06 2.43
C GLY A 152 -6.57 -13.61 1.30
N ASN A 153 -6.39 -12.84 0.23
CA ASN A 153 -5.60 -13.25 -0.93
C ASN A 153 -4.09 -13.29 -0.65
N CYS A 154 -3.56 -12.35 0.15
CA CYS A 154 -2.17 -12.44 0.60
C CYS A 154 -1.91 -13.72 1.41
N TYR A 155 -2.83 -14.07 2.32
CA TYR A 155 -2.72 -15.28 3.13
C TYR A 155 -2.79 -16.55 2.28
N ARG A 156 -3.66 -16.59 1.25
CA ARG A 156 -3.70 -17.71 0.29
C ARG A 156 -2.36 -17.89 -0.42
N LEU A 157 -1.79 -16.83 -0.98
CA LEU A 157 -0.47 -16.88 -1.64
C LEU A 157 0.62 -17.41 -0.70
N LEU A 158 0.64 -16.93 0.55
CA LEU A 158 1.60 -17.37 1.57
C LEU A 158 1.44 -18.85 1.92
N LYS A 159 0.20 -19.33 2.09
CA LYS A 159 -0.08 -20.73 2.42
C LYS A 159 0.30 -21.66 1.27
N THR A 160 -0.06 -21.30 0.04
CA THR A 160 0.35 -22.05 -1.15
C THR A 160 1.88 -22.13 -1.26
N GLY A 161 2.57 -21.01 -1.02
CA GLY A 161 4.04 -20.98 -1.03
C GLY A 161 4.69 -21.87 0.03
N ILE A 162 4.09 -21.98 1.21
CA ILE A 162 4.59 -22.86 2.28
C ILE A 162 4.30 -24.33 1.97
N GLU A 163 3.13 -24.64 1.44
CA GLU A 163 2.67 -26.02 1.22
C GLU A 163 3.31 -26.67 -0.01
N HIS A 164 3.54 -25.90 -1.08
CA HIS A 164 4.04 -26.40 -2.35
C HIS A 164 5.47 -25.96 -2.68
N GLY A 165 5.99 -24.93 -2.02
CA GLY A 165 7.36 -24.45 -2.22
C GLY A 165 7.64 -23.76 -3.57
N ALA A 166 6.62 -23.61 -4.43
CA ALA A 166 6.75 -23.07 -5.79
C ALA A 166 6.52 -21.55 -5.90
N MET A 167 6.09 -20.89 -4.83
CA MET A 167 5.76 -19.45 -4.90
C MET A 167 7.04 -18.59 -4.99
N PRO A 168 7.16 -17.70 -5.99
CA PRO A 168 8.31 -16.80 -6.12
C PRO A 168 8.57 -15.97 -4.86
N GLU A 169 9.83 -15.86 -4.45
CA GLU A 169 10.22 -15.20 -3.19
C GLU A 169 9.73 -13.74 -3.11
N GLN A 170 9.68 -13.02 -4.23
CA GLN A 170 9.21 -11.63 -4.25
C GLN A 170 7.71 -11.53 -3.97
N ILE A 171 6.90 -12.49 -4.43
CA ILE A 171 5.47 -12.53 -4.09
C ILE A 171 5.31 -12.81 -2.60
N VAL A 172 6.08 -13.75 -2.05
CA VAL A 172 6.05 -14.07 -0.61
C VAL A 172 6.43 -12.85 0.24
N VAL A 173 7.53 -12.15 -0.11
CA VAL A 173 7.96 -10.94 0.61
C VAL A 173 6.88 -9.85 0.57
N GLN A 174 6.30 -9.58 -0.61
CA GLN A 174 5.27 -8.56 -0.75
C GLN A 174 3.96 -8.95 -0.04
N ALA A 175 3.57 -10.22 -0.09
CA ALA A 175 2.37 -10.71 0.61
C ALA A 175 2.55 -10.64 2.13
N LEU A 176 3.74 -10.96 2.65
CA LEU A 176 4.07 -10.76 4.07
C LEU A 176 3.92 -9.29 4.48
N GLN A 177 4.51 -8.37 3.70
CA GLN A 177 4.40 -6.92 3.97
C GLN A 177 2.95 -6.43 3.92
N CYS A 178 2.20 -6.79 2.87
CA CYS A 178 0.81 -6.37 2.71
C CYS A 178 -0.10 -6.93 3.83
N SER A 179 0.06 -8.19 4.21
CA SER A 179 -0.66 -8.79 5.35
C SER A 179 -0.32 -8.12 6.68
N HIS A 180 0.93 -7.70 6.87
CA HIS A 180 1.31 -6.92 8.04
C HIS A 180 0.59 -5.58 8.10
N TYR A 181 0.52 -4.84 6.99
CA TYR A 181 -0.23 -3.58 6.92
C TYR A 181 -1.74 -3.78 7.18
N SER A 182 -2.35 -4.87 6.69
CA SER A 182 -3.74 -5.20 7.05
C SER A 182 -3.93 -5.28 8.57
N ILE A 183 -3.00 -5.91 9.27
CA ILE A 183 -3.06 -6.08 10.73
C ILE A 183 -2.88 -4.72 11.43
N LEU A 184 -1.93 -3.90 10.98
CA LEU A 184 -1.69 -2.59 11.56
C LEU A 184 -2.90 -1.66 11.41
N TRP A 185 -3.53 -1.61 10.23
CA TRP A 185 -4.72 -0.77 10.03
C TRP A 185 -5.94 -1.26 10.81
N GLN A 186 -6.12 -2.58 10.92
CA GLN A 186 -7.14 -3.14 11.82
C GLN A 186 -6.88 -2.75 13.28
N LEU A 187 -5.61 -2.73 13.71
CA LEU A 187 -5.24 -2.29 15.05
C LEU A 187 -5.54 -0.80 15.25
N VAL A 188 -5.18 0.08 14.30
CA VAL A 188 -5.50 1.52 14.35
C VAL A 188 -7.01 1.75 14.50
N LYS A 189 -7.83 1.05 13.72
CA LYS A 189 -9.30 1.13 13.84
C LYS A 189 -9.82 0.72 15.22
N ILE A 190 -9.15 -0.27 15.85
CA ILE A 190 -9.48 -0.75 17.19
C ILE A 190 -9.02 0.23 18.28
N THR A 191 -7.87 0.89 18.10
CA THR A 191 -7.34 1.86 19.09
C THR A 191 -8.07 3.19 19.04
N ASP A 192 -8.46 3.65 17.85
CA ASP A 192 -9.05 4.97 17.66
C ASP A 192 -10.59 4.93 17.70
N GLY A 193 -11.17 3.74 17.58
CA GLY A 193 -12.60 3.50 17.54
C GLY A 193 -13.19 2.92 18.83
N SER A 194 -14.46 2.52 18.75
CA SER A 194 -15.14 1.71 19.77
C SER A 194 -15.34 0.29 19.22
N PRO A 195 -14.33 -0.60 19.37
CA PRO A 195 -14.36 -1.90 18.72
C PRO A 195 -15.42 -2.81 19.35
N SER A 196 -16.12 -3.58 18.52
CA SER A 196 -16.97 -4.66 19.01
C SER A 196 -16.13 -5.84 19.52
N LYS A 197 -16.74 -6.73 20.30
CA LYS A 197 -16.08 -8.00 20.68
C LYS A 197 -15.74 -8.85 19.46
N GLU A 198 -16.52 -8.74 18.39
CA GLU A 198 -16.30 -9.45 17.13
C GLU A 198 -15.04 -8.93 16.43
N ASP A 199 -14.88 -7.60 16.32
CA ASP A 199 -13.69 -6.98 15.73
C ASP A 199 -12.40 -7.43 16.43
N LEU A 200 -12.41 -7.47 17.77
CA LEU A 200 -11.28 -7.95 18.56
C LEU A 200 -10.97 -9.44 18.32
N LEU A 201 -12.00 -10.27 18.15
CA LEU A 201 -11.83 -11.70 17.86
C LEU A 201 -11.27 -11.91 16.46
N VAL A 202 -11.75 -11.16 15.47
CA VAL A 202 -11.24 -11.17 14.10
C VAL A 202 -9.76 -10.79 14.10
N LEU A 203 -9.39 -9.63 14.67
CA LEU A 203 -7.98 -9.21 14.73
C LEU A 203 -7.11 -10.28 15.41
N ARG A 204 -7.55 -10.82 16.55
CA ARG A 204 -6.80 -11.86 17.27
C ARG A 204 -6.57 -13.10 16.41
N LYS A 205 -7.57 -13.52 15.61
CA LYS A 205 -7.46 -14.68 14.70
C LYS A 205 -6.51 -14.37 13.55
N THR A 206 -6.61 -13.18 12.96
CA THR A 206 -5.74 -12.72 11.87
C THR A 206 -4.29 -12.68 12.32
N VAL A 207 -4.00 -12.02 13.46
CA VAL A 207 -2.65 -11.94 14.04
C VAL A 207 -2.08 -13.34 14.31
N LYS A 208 -2.84 -14.22 14.96
CA LYS A 208 -2.37 -15.60 15.24
C LYS A 208 -2.03 -16.37 13.97
N SER A 209 -2.89 -16.29 12.96
CA SER A 209 -2.67 -16.98 11.68
C SER A 209 -1.41 -16.43 10.99
N PHE A 210 -1.24 -15.11 10.99
CA PHE A 210 -0.10 -14.46 10.36
C PHE A 210 1.22 -14.73 11.09
N LEU A 211 1.23 -14.74 12.43
CA LEU A 211 2.41 -15.10 13.22
C LEU A 211 2.86 -16.55 12.94
N ALA A 212 1.91 -17.48 12.76
CA ALA A 212 2.22 -18.86 12.40
C ALA A 212 2.85 -18.95 10.99
N VAL A 213 2.34 -18.18 10.03
CA VAL A 213 2.94 -18.06 8.69
C VAL A 213 4.37 -17.50 8.77
N CYS A 214 4.57 -16.39 9.48
CA CYS A 214 5.91 -15.82 9.68
C CYS A 214 6.88 -16.83 10.29
N GLN A 215 6.44 -17.57 11.32
CA GLN A 215 7.26 -18.60 11.97
C GLN A 215 7.65 -19.73 11.00
N GLN A 216 6.76 -20.15 10.10
CA GLN A 216 7.08 -21.14 9.07
C GLN A 216 8.07 -20.58 8.04
N CYS A 217 7.91 -19.32 7.65
CA CYS A 217 8.83 -18.63 6.73
C CYS A 217 10.26 -18.45 7.29
N LEU A 218 10.48 -18.48 8.62
CA LEU A 218 11.83 -18.41 9.21
C LEU A 218 12.74 -19.58 8.83
N SER A 219 12.15 -20.70 8.43
CA SER A 219 12.86 -21.90 7.95
C SER A 219 12.97 -21.96 6.43
N ASN A 220 12.54 -20.92 5.70
CA ASN A 220 12.57 -20.89 4.24
C ASN A 220 14.02 -20.88 3.72
N VAL A 221 14.26 -21.47 2.54
CA VAL A 221 15.60 -21.49 1.93
C VAL A 221 16.04 -20.11 1.42
N ASN A 222 15.07 -19.26 1.06
CA ASN A 222 15.30 -17.93 0.54
C ASN A 222 15.55 -16.94 1.68
N THR A 223 16.75 -16.35 1.68
CA THR A 223 17.17 -15.37 2.69
C THR A 223 16.25 -14.15 2.77
N PRO A 224 15.80 -13.54 1.64
CA PRO A 224 14.89 -12.39 1.70
C PRO A 224 13.56 -12.71 2.39
N VAL A 225 13.01 -13.91 2.19
CA VAL A 225 11.77 -14.36 2.85
C VAL A 225 11.98 -14.50 4.35
N LYS A 226 13.10 -15.10 4.77
CA LYS A 226 13.43 -15.26 6.19
C LYS A 226 13.60 -13.92 6.89
N GLU A 227 14.36 -13.01 6.31
CA GLU A 227 14.63 -11.69 6.86
C GLU A 227 13.34 -10.88 6.97
N GLN A 228 12.51 -10.88 5.92
CA GLN A 228 11.22 -10.21 5.95
C GLN A 228 10.29 -10.78 7.03
N ALA A 229 10.17 -12.10 7.12
CA ALA A 229 9.35 -12.74 8.14
C ALA A 229 9.86 -12.47 9.56
N PHE A 230 11.17 -12.46 9.76
CA PHE A 230 11.79 -12.13 11.04
C PHE A 230 11.50 -10.70 11.48
N MET A 231 11.71 -9.72 10.59
CA MET A 231 11.45 -8.31 10.89
C MET A 231 10.00 -8.07 11.29
N LEU A 232 9.05 -8.59 10.50
CA LEU A 232 7.62 -8.41 10.79
C LEU A 232 7.19 -9.15 12.06
N LEU A 233 7.80 -10.29 12.36
CA LEU A 233 7.54 -11.02 13.60
C LEU A 233 8.02 -10.21 14.80
N CYS A 234 9.22 -9.62 14.75
CA CYS A 234 9.73 -8.74 15.79
C CYS A 234 8.82 -7.53 16.01
N ASP A 235 8.41 -6.86 14.93
CA ASP A 235 7.53 -5.70 15.00
C ASP A 235 6.19 -6.06 15.65
N LEU A 236 5.54 -7.15 15.20
CA LEU A 236 4.26 -7.58 15.75
C LEU A 236 4.36 -8.04 17.21
N LEU A 237 5.45 -8.71 17.60
CA LEU A 237 5.66 -9.10 19.00
C LEU A 237 5.87 -7.89 19.90
N MET A 238 6.56 -6.85 19.41
CA MET A 238 6.73 -5.59 20.12
C MET A 238 5.41 -4.83 20.24
N ILE A 239 4.70 -4.68 19.13
CA ILE A 239 3.39 -4.02 19.07
C ILE A 239 2.42 -4.77 19.99
N PHE A 240 2.17 -6.06 19.79
CA PHE A 240 1.22 -6.86 20.57
C PHE A 240 1.72 -7.30 21.96
N SER A 241 2.82 -6.71 22.44
CA SER A 241 3.33 -6.96 23.80
C SER A 241 2.42 -6.34 24.86
N HIS A 242 2.71 -6.64 26.14
CA HIS A 242 2.04 -6.03 27.29
C HIS A 242 2.08 -4.50 27.28
N GLN A 243 2.97 -3.87 26.50
CA GLN A 243 3.07 -2.42 26.39
C GLN A 243 1.84 -1.75 25.74
N LEU A 244 1.08 -2.46 24.89
CA LEU A 244 -0.21 -1.95 24.40
C LEU A 244 -1.23 -1.72 25.51
N MET A 245 -1.17 -2.50 26.60
CA MET A 245 -2.10 -2.35 27.73
C MET A 245 -1.63 -1.30 28.75
N THR A 246 -0.35 -0.89 28.73
CA THR A 246 0.17 0.13 29.65
C THR A 246 -0.12 1.57 29.21
N GLY A 247 -0.42 1.79 27.93
CA GLY A 247 -0.85 3.10 27.42
C GLY A 247 -2.36 3.33 27.43
N GLY A 248 -3.17 2.26 27.54
CA GLY A 248 -4.62 2.33 27.57
C GLY A 248 -5.18 2.09 28.97
N ARG A 249 -5.10 3.11 29.84
CA ARG A 249 -5.86 3.27 31.10
C ARG A 249 -5.59 4.64 31.72
N GLU A 250 -6.27 5.66 31.23
CA GLU A 250 -7.26 6.45 31.99
C GLU A 250 -8.52 6.61 31.13
#